data_AF-A0A2T4VK65-F1
#
_entry.id   AF-A0A2T4VK65-F1
#
_cell.length_a   1.000
_cell.length_b   1.000
_cell.length_c   1.000
_cell.angle_alpha   90.00
_cell.angle_beta   90.00
_cell.angle_gamma   90.00
#
_symmetry.space_group_name_H-M   'P 1'
#
loop_
_entity.id
_entity.type
_entity.pdbx_description
1 polymer ?
#
loop_
_entity_poly.entity_id
_entity_poly.type
_entity_poly.pdbx_seq_one_letter_code
_entity_poly.pdbx_strand_id
1 'polypeptide(L)'
;MNIDKALEDARTSWVKAGADSDIGLWWIADDVRQLKPDASEEEIRRETLRALQPLLSQGLLRAVNLLPGGAYHPWEGSVDEQLARIDSEWARLGRAPDLGDIVWFIGPESQERGRPSSR
;
A
#
# COMPACT_ATOMS: atom_id res chain seq x y z
N MET A 1 -6.08 -24.17 -0.12
CA MET A 1 -6.33 -22.82 -0.67
C MET A 1 -5.23 -22.52 -1.66
N ASN A 2 -5.55 -22.03 -2.86
CA ASN A 2 -4.51 -21.63 -3.82
C ASN A 2 -4.02 -20.23 -3.42
N ILE A 3 -2.75 -20.12 -3.02
CA ILE A 3 -2.14 -18.86 -2.54
C ILE A 3 -2.19 -17.77 -3.61
N ASP A 4 -1.99 -18.11 -4.88
CA ASP A 4 -2.02 -17.13 -5.96
C ASP A 4 -3.43 -16.53 -6.09
N LYS A 5 -4.46 -17.38 -6.05
CA LYS A 5 -5.85 -16.92 -6.06
C LYS A 5 -6.15 -16.02 -4.86
N ALA A 6 -5.71 -16.42 -3.67
CA ALA A 6 -5.97 -15.66 -2.45
C ALA A 6 -5.26 -14.30 -2.47
N LEU A 7 -4.07 -14.22 -3.08
CA LEU A 7 -3.35 -12.95 -3.27
C LEU A 7 -4.07 -12.04 -4.27
N GLU A 8 -4.62 -12.58 -5.36
CA GLU A 8 -5.44 -11.78 -6.29
C GLU A 8 -6.74 -11.28 -5.64
N ASP A 9 -7.37 -12.12 -4.82
CA ASP A 9 -8.55 -11.73 -4.04
C ASP A 9 -8.18 -10.59 -3.04
N ALA A 10 -7.02 -10.68 -2.37
CA ALA A 10 -6.51 -9.65 -1.49
C ALA A 10 -6.23 -8.33 -2.24
N ARG A 11 -5.55 -8.38 -3.39
CA ARG A 11 -5.33 -7.21 -4.24
C ARG A 11 -6.64 -6.54 -4.66
N THR A 12 -7.64 -7.34 -5.05
CA THR A 12 -8.97 -6.84 -5.39
C THR A 12 -9.63 -6.13 -4.20
N SER A 13 -9.45 -6.68 -3.00
CA SER A 13 -9.93 -6.06 -1.75
C SER A 13 -9.25 -4.72 -1.48
N TRP A 14 -7.92 -4.65 -1.61
CA TRP A 14 -7.16 -3.41 -1.40
C TRP A 14 -7.55 -2.30 -2.38
N VAL A 15 -7.75 -2.63 -3.65
CA VAL A 15 -8.18 -1.64 -4.66
C VAL A 15 -9.56 -1.08 -4.31
N LYS A 16 -10.51 -1.94 -3.93
CA LYS A 16 -11.84 -1.49 -3.49
C LYS A 16 -11.77 -0.61 -2.26
N ALA A 17 -11.00 -1.04 -1.24
CA ALA A 17 -10.82 -0.27 -0.03
C ALA A 17 -10.17 1.10 -0.32
N GLY A 18 -9.16 1.14 -1.20
CA GLY A 18 -8.50 2.36 -1.67
C GLY A 18 -9.43 3.32 -2.42
N ALA A 19 -10.39 2.78 -3.18
CA ALA A 19 -11.41 3.56 -3.88
C ALA A 19 -12.42 4.22 -2.93
N ASP A 20 -12.63 3.65 -1.75
CA ASP A 20 -13.53 4.17 -0.72
C ASP A 20 -12.81 5.10 0.28
N SER A 21 -11.61 4.70 0.75
CA SER A 21 -10.80 5.40 1.75
C SER A 21 -9.31 5.16 1.55
N ASP A 22 -8.48 5.83 2.34
CA ASP A 22 -7.08 5.47 2.50
C ASP A 22 -6.88 4.11 3.19
N ILE A 23 -5.88 3.38 2.74
CA ILE A 23 -5.41 2.13 3.36
C ILE A 23 -3.94 2.24 3.72
N GLY A 24 -3.53 1.67 4.85
CA GLY A 24 -2.15 1.71 5.31
C GLY A 24 -1.36 0.48 4.88
N LEU A 25 -0.03 0.62 4.82
CA LEU A 25 0.88 -0.51 4.55
C LEU A 25 0.75 -1.65 5.57
N TRP A 26 0.50 -1.31 6.85
CA TRP A 26 0.30 -2.28 7.93
C TRP A 26 -0.80 -3.29 7.63
N TRP A 27 -1.91 -2.85 7.02
CA TRP A 27 -3.03 -3.72 6.68
C TRP A 27 -2.65 -4.66 5.52
N ILE A 28 -2.06 -4.12 4.46
CA ILE A 28 -1.60 -4.93 3.32
C ILE A 28 -0.58 -5.99 3.79
N ALA A 29 0.34 -5.61 4.67
CA ALA A 29 1.31 -6.53 5.26
C ALA A 29 0.65 -7.64 6.10
N ASP A 30 -0.40 -7.29 6.85
CA ASP A 30 -1.15 -8.25 7.66
C ASP A 30 -1.91 -9.26 6.78
N ASP A 31 -2.56 -8.81 5.71
CA ASP A 31 -3.21 -9.71 4.76
C ASP A 31 -2.19 -10.70 4.15
N VAL A 32 -1.00 -10.24 3.76
CA VAL A 32 0.07 -11.12 3.26
C VAL A 32 0.52 -12.11 4.34
N ARG A 33 0.61 -11.69 5.60
CA ARG A 33 0.95 -12.55 6.74
C ARG A 33 -0.10 -13.63 6.98
N GLN A 34 -1.39 -13.28 6.90
CA GLN A 34 -2.48 -14.25 7.02
C GLN A 34 -2.46 -15.29 5.89
N LEU A 35 -2.05 -14.89 4.68
CA LEU A 35 -1.89 -15.81 3.56
C LEU A 35 -0.65 -16.71 3.68
N LYS A 36 0.36 -16.29 4.45
CA LYS A 36 1.64 -16.98 4.64
C LYS A 36 2.05 -17.01 6.13
N PRO A 37 1.32 -17.74 6.99
CA PRO A 37 1.52 -17.68 8.45
C PRO A 37 2.89 -18.15 8.93
N ASP A 38 3.57 -18.99 8.15
CA ASP A 38 4.90 -19.53 8.49
C ASP A 38 6.05 -18.70 7.89
N ALA A 39 5.75 -17.64 7.14
CA ALA A 39 6.76 -16.80 6.52
C ALA A 39 7.40 -15.85 7.55
N SER A 40 8.71 -15.63 7.41
CA SER A 40 9.45 -14.64 8.17
C SER A 40 9.02 -13.21 7.81
N GLU A 41 9.25 -12.25 8.69
CA GLU A 41 8.95 -10.83 8.40
C GLU A 41 9.69 -10.30 7.16
N GLU A 42 10.87 -10.84 6.85
CA GLU A 42 11.58 -10.50 5.62
C GLU A 42 10.85 -11.03 4.38
N GLU A 43 10.32 -12.25 4.43
CA GLU A 43 9.47 -12.81 3.38
C GLU A 43 8.16 -12.04 3.23
N ILE A 44 7.50 -11.67 4.33
CA ILE A 44 6.29 -10.85 4.32
C ILE A 44 6.54 -9.50 3.66
N ARG A 45 7.63 -8.81 4.01
CA ARG A 45 8.03 -7.55 3.38
C ARG A 45 8.23 -7.71 1.87
N ARG A 46 9.04 -8.69 1.45
CA ARG A 46 9.31 -8.92 0.01
C ARG A 46 8.05 -9.25 -0.77
N GLU A 47 7.19 -10.11 -0.22
CA GLU A 47 5.94 -10.50 -0.87
C GLU A 47 4.93 -9.35 -0.91
N THR A 48 4.88 -8.51 0.14
CA THR A 48 4.06 -7.29 0.17
C THR A 48 4.47 -6.32 -0.94
N LEU A 49 5.75 -6.03 -1.08
CA LEU A 49 6.25 -5.14 -2.14
C LEU A 49 6.00 -5.71 -3.54
N ARG A 50 6.21 -7.02 -3.72
CA ARG A 50 5.87 -7.72 -4.97
C ARG A 50 4.38 -7.67 -5.27
N ALA A 51 3.52 -7.74 -4.25
CA ALA A 51 2.08 -7.64 -4.40
C ALA A 51 1.61 -6.23 -4.76
N LEU A 52 2.28 -5.19 -4.23
CA LEU A 52 2.00 -3.77 -4.48
C LEU A 52 2.44 -3.30 -5.87
N GLN A 53 3.58 -3.80 -6.38
CA GLN A 53 4.15 -3.35 -7.66
C GLN A 53 3.13 -3.23 -8.81
N PRO A 54 2.35 -4.27 -9.16
CA PRO A 54 1.38 -4.14 -10.25
C PRO A 54 0.27 -3.12 -9.97
N LEU A 55 -0.14 -2.94 -8.71
CA LEU A 55 -1.18 -1.99 -8.34
C LEU A 55 -0.72 -0.54 -8.51
N LEU A 56 0.52 -0.26 -8.11
CA LEU A 56 1.13 1.06 -8.28
C LEU A 56 1.42 1.37 -9.75
N SER A 57 1.99 0.40 -10.48
CA SER A 57 2.33 0.55 -11.91
C SER A 57 1.11 0.77 -12.80
N GLN A 58 -0.04 0.20 -12.43
CA GLN A 58 -1.30 0.39 -13.15
C GLN A 58 -2.10 1.59 -12.65
N GLY A 59 -1.63 2.28 -11.60
CA GLY A 59 -2.32 3.40 -10.97
C GLY A 59 -3.60 3.01 -10.23
N LEU A 60 -3.80 1.73 -9.94
CA LEU A 60 -4.93 1.20 -9.14
C LEU A 60 -4.81 1.61 -7.67
N LEU A 61 -3.58 1.81 -7.21
CA LEU A 61 -3.26 2.46 -5.95
C LEU A 61 -2.15 3.49 -6.18
N ARG A 62 -2.08 4.49 -5.30
CA ARG A 62 -0.99 5.46 -5.27
C ARG A 62 -0.53 5.72 -3.86
N ALA A 63 0.79 5.75 -3.66
CA ALA A 63 1.39 6.12 -2.39
C ALA A 63 1.17 7.61 -2.10
N VAL A 64 0.74 7.92 -0.88
CA VAL A 64 0.46 9.27 -0.42
C VAL A 64 0.95 9.46 1.02
N ASN A 65 1.24 10.71 1.37
CA ASN A 65 1.21 11.16 2.76
C ASN A 65 -0.22 11.55 3.12
N LEU A 66 -0.74 11.00 4.21
CA LEU A 66 -1.98 11.46 4.83
C LEU A 66 -1.67 12.72 5.65
N LEU A 67 -2.28 13.84 5.28
CA LEU A 67 -2.11 15.13 5.93
C LEU A 67 -3.21 15.38 6.99
N PRO A 68 -2.98 16.27 7.96
CA PRO A 68 -4.03 16.71 8.87
C PRO A 68 -5.27 17.18 8.12
N GLY A 69 -6.45 16.74 8.58
CA GLY A 69 -7.73 17.07 7.93
C GLY A 69 -8.14 16.13 6.79
N GLY A 70 -7.42 15.02 6.58
CA GLY A 70 -7.81 13.99 5.60
C GLY A 70 -7.40 14.30 4.16
N ALA A 71 -6.55 15.31 3.96
CA ALA A 71 -5.97 15.61 2.66
C ALA A 71 -4.83 14.64 2.34
N TYR A 72 -4.54 14.47 1.05
CA TYR A 72 -3.49 13.57 0.57
C TYR A 72 -2.43 14.33 -0.23
N HIS A 73 -1.16 14.00 0.00
CA HIS A 73 -0.07 14.44 -0.84
C HIS A 73 0.59 13.24 -1.52
N PRO A 74 0.43 13.05 -2.84
CA PRO A 74 1.07 11.97 -3.57
C PRO A 74 2.58 11.95 -3.37
N TRP A 75 3.13 10.76 -3.27
CA TRP A 75 4.58 10.60 -3.32
C TRP A 75 5.08 10.91 -4.73
N GLU A 76 6.21 11.60 -4.78
CA GLU A 76 6.95 11.85 -6.02
C GLU A 76 7.80 10.62 -6.40
N GLY A 77 8.29 10.62 -7.64
CA GLY A 77 9.13 9.56 -8.18
C GLY A 77 8.35 8.44 -8.88
N SER A 78 9.10 7.59 -9.55
CA SER A 78 8.65 6.36 -10.20
C SER A 78 8.16 5.31 -9.18
N VAL A 79 7.40 4.33 -9.67
CA VAL A 79 6.94 3.21 -8.82
C VAL A 79 8.11 2.46 -8.19
N ASP A 80 9.20 2.26 -8.92
CA ASP A 80 10.39 1.58 -8.41
C ASP A 80 11.05 2.39 -7.29
N GLU A 81 11.14 3.71 -7.42
CA GLU A 81 11.66 4.60 -6.37
C GLU A 81 10.76 4.61 -5.12
N GLN A 82 9.44 4.61 -5.31
CA GLN A 82 8.48 4.54 -4.20
C GLN A 82 8.58 3.19 -3.47
N LEU A 83 8.65 2.07 -4.18
CA LEU A 83 8.82 0.74 -3.59
C LEU A 83 10.18 0.62 -2.89
N ALA A 84 11.26 1.12 -3.47
CA ALA A 84 12.57 1.15 -2.84
C ALA A 84 12.57 1.99 -1.54
N ARG A 85 11.85 3.11 -1.52
CA ARG A 85 11.65 3.90 -0.31
C ARG A 85 10.88 3.13 0.76
N ILE A 86 9.77 2.48 0.41
CA ILE A 86 9.01 1.64 1.35
C ILE A 86 9.90 0.55 1.92
N ASP A 87 10.68 -0.12 1.07
CA ASP A 87 11.58 -1.19 1.46
C ASP A 87 12.63 -0.74 2.48
N SER A 88 13.28 0.39 2.20
CA SER A 88 14.30 0.98 3.06
C SER A 88 13.72 1.44 4.40
N GLU A 89 12.55 2.08 4.41
CA GLU A 89 11.90 2.54 5.64
C GLU A 89 11.43 1.36 6.50
N TRP A 90 10.89 0.31 5.87
CA TRP A 90 10.49 -0.91 6.58
C TRP A 90 11.70 -1.62 7.17
N ALA A 91 12.79 -1.77 6.42
CA ALA A 91 14.03 -2.34 6.96
C ALA A 91 14.56 -1.53 8.16
N ARG A 92 14.43 -0.19 8.12
CA ARG A 92 14.83 0.71 9.22
C ARG A 92 13.95 0.59 10.46
N LEU A 93 12.66 0.25 10.32
CA LEU A 93 11.78 0.00 11.47
C LEU A 93 12.25 -1.22 12.29
N GLY A 94 12.82 -2.24 11.63
CA GLY A 94 13.23 -3.47 12.29
C GLY A 94 12.06 -4.31 12.85
N ARG A 95 10.82 -3.98 12.47
CA ARG A 95 9.57 -4.64 12.87
C ARG A 95 8.54 -4.56 11.75
N ALA A 96 7.41 -5.26 11.91
CA ALA A 96 6.21 -5.05 11.09
C ALA A 96 5.71 -3.59 11.20
N PRO A 97 5.19 -2.97 10.13
CA PRO A 97 4.62 -1.63 10.18
C PRO A 97 3.31 -1.65 10.96
N ASP A 98 3.09 -0.62 11.77
CA ASP A 98 1.84 -0.38 12.51
C ASP A 98 1.01 0.72 11.83
N LEU A 99 -0.16 1.02 12.39
CA LEU A 99 -1.03 2.09 11.92
C LEU A 99 -0.29 3.42 11.78
N GLY A 100 -0.28 3.96 10.55
CA GLY A 100 0.36 5.24 10.23
C GLY A 100 1.86 5.16 9.90
N ASP A 101 2.47 3.97 9.96
CA ASP A 101 3.87 3.79 9.58
C ASP A 101 4.05 3.83 8.05
N ILE A 102 5.15 4.45 7.64
CA ILE A 102 5.72 4.50 6.29
C ILE A 102 4.84 5.20 5.26
N VAL A 103 3.67 4.65 4.91
CA VAL A 103 2.90 5.08 3.75
C VAL A 103 1.43 4.72 3.84
N TRP A 104 0.61 5.57 3.21
CA TRP A 104 -0.79 5.35 2.92
C TRP A 104 -1.01 5.18 1.42
N PHE A 105 -2.07 4.48 1.04
CA PHE A 105 -2.47 4.29 -0.35
C PHE A 105 -3.90 4.72 -0.57
N ILE A 106 -4.16 5.33 -1.72
CA ILE A 106 -5.51 5.67 -2.17
C ILE A 106 -5.74 5.16 -3.60
N GLY A 107 -6.98 4.85 -3.92
CA GLY A 107 -7.45 4.52 -5.26
C GLY A 107 -7.68 5.78 -6.13
N PRO A 108 -7.87 5.60 -7.45
CA PRO A 108 -8.13 6.69 -8.40
C PRO A 108 -9.28 7.61 -7.99
N GLU A 109 -10.37 7.06 -7.48
CA GLU A 109 -11.60 7.77 -7.13
C GLU A 109 -11.38 8.72 -5.94
N SER A 110 -10.55 8.29 -4.98
CA SER A 110 -10.17 9.10 -3.81
C SER A 110 -9.24 10.26 -4.19
N GLN A 111 -8.49 10.15 -5.28
CA GLN A 111 -7.66 11.26 -5.77
C GLN A 111 -8.49 12.45 -6.25
N GLU A 112 -9.59 12.19 -6.95
CA GLU A 112 -10.42 13.24 -7.53
C GLU A 112 -11.10 14.08 -6.44
N ARG A 113 -11.48 13.44 -5.33
CA ARG A 113 -12.06 14.10 -4.16
C ARG A 113 -11.05 14.99 -3.41
N GLY A 114 -9.77 14.64 -3.43
CA GLY A 114 -8.70 15.40 -2.78
C GLY A 114 -8.14 16.57 -3.60
N ARG A 115 -8.55 16.74 -4.86
CA ARG A 115 -8.10 17.89 -5.67
C ARG A 115 -8.79 19.17 -5.17
N PRO A 116 -8.02 20.23 -4.79
CA PRO A 116 -8.63 21.53 -4.56
C PRO A 116 -9.34 21.97 -5.83
N SER A 117 -10.62 22.35 -5.73
CA SER A 117 -11.35 22.98 -6.83
C SER A 117 -10.53 24.15 -7.35
N SER A 118 -10.01 24.03 -8.57
CA SER A 118 -9.35 25.15 -9.24
C SER A 118 -10.41 26.22 -9.47
N ARG A 119 -10.36 27.30 -8.69
CA ARG A 119 -11.13 28.53 -8.93
C ARG A 119 -10.35 29.43 -9.86
#